data_AF-F9ZFK3-F1
#
_entry.id   AF-F9ZFK3-F1
#
_cell.length_a   1.000
_cell.length_b   1.000
_cell.length_c   1.000
_cell.angle_alpha   90.00
_cell.angle_beta   90.00
_cell.angle_gamma   90.00
#
_symmetry.space_group_name_H-M   'P 1'
#
loop_
_entity.id
_entity.type
_entity.pdbx_description
1 polymer ?
#
loop_
_entity_poly.entity_id
_entity_poly.type
_entity_poly.pdbx_seq_one_letter_code
_entity_poly.pdbx_strand_id
1 'polypeptide(L)'
;MPDKSSATQIDASKIRLLTGINPAQALGFAVSYLMTKPAFARLQFGHWSRILVGQINRGHYLIASDDGHIAGFLGWALTTREKGEIWLAEQGDLSFEDSKAGEILLINAWASESNEVTHLLLERLREIGRAQKMVYFKRHYPDGRTRPGRLSVNAFVDAHIHAARSVDKFDNSPTP
;
A
#
# COMPACT_ATOMS: atom_id res chain seq x y z
N MET A 1 48.24 -20.20 -18.03
CA MET A 1 47.92 -19.20 -16.99
C MET A 1 46.43 -19.28 -16.72
N PRO A 2 46.00 -19.60 -15.49
CA PRO A 2 44.59 -19.55 -15.11
C PRO A 2 44.26 -18.19 -14.47
N ASP A 3 43.13 -17.57 -14.80
CA ASP A 3 42.40 -16.80 -13.80
C ASP A 3 40.89 -16.79 -14.05
N LYS A 4 40.23 -17.50 -13.13
CA LYS A 4 38.92 -17.29 -12.49
C LYS A 4 37.68 -16.96 -13.33
N SER A 5 36.76 -17.94 -13.27
CA SER A 5 35.35 -17.74 -12.95
C SER A 5 35.04 -16.38 -12.31
N SER A 6 34.22 -15.58 -12.99
CA SER A 6 33.23 -14.77 -12.29
C SER A 6 31.88 -15.44 -12.50
N ALA A 7 31.57 -16.35 -11.59
CA ALA A 7 30.20 -16.78 -11.41
C ALA A 7 29.47 -15.66 -10.66
N THR A 8 28.29 -15.33 -11.19
CA THR A 8 27.13 -14.85 -10.46
C THR A 8 27.10 -13.37 -10.09
N GLN A 9 26.23 -12.61 -10.76
CA GLN A 9 25.39 -11.66 -10.02
C GLN A 9 23.93 -11.98 -10.32
N ILE A 10 23.27 -12.51 -9.29
CA ILE A 10 21.85 -12.86 -9.25
C ILE A 10 21.06 -11.56 -9.41
N ASP A 11 20.47 -11.34 -10.59
CA ASP A 11 19.42 -10.34 -10.72
C ASP A 11 18.08 -11.03 -10.44
N ALA A 12 17.72 -11.05 -9.15
CA ALA A 12 16.39 -11.39 -8.70
C ALA A 12 15.85 -10.12 -8.03
N SER A 13 14.73 -9.60 -8.51
CA SER A 13 14.07 -8.41 -7.97
C SER A 13 14.11 -8.40 -6.44
N LYS A 14 14.79 -7.42 -5.84
CA LYS A 14 15.03 -7.34 -4.38
C LYS A 14 13.79 -6.91 -3.57
N ILE A 15 12.73 -6.53 -4.26
CA ILE A 15 11.48 -6.05 -3.66
C ILE A 15 10.74 -7.23 -3.03
N ARG A 16 10.42 -7.13 -1.74
CA ARG A 16 9.66 -8.15 -0.99
C ARG A 16 8.76 -7.53 0.05
N LEU A 17 7.67 -8.22 0.38
CA LEU A 17 6.86 -7.91 1.55
C LEU A 17 7.54 -8.43 2.82
N LEU A 18 7.60 -7.59 3.85
CA LEU A 18 8.07 -8.02 5.16
C LEU A 18 6.96 -8.74 5.91
N THR A 19 7.28 -9.93 6.43
CA THR A 19 6.37 -10.78 7.20
C THR A 19 7.01 -11.20 8.52
N GLY A 20 6.20 -11.52 9.53
CA GLY A 20 6.70 -12.04 10.82
C GLY A 20 7.44 -11.02 11.69
N ILE A 21 7.40 -9.73 11.34
CA ILE A 21 7.95 -8.65 12.16
C ILE A 21 7.00 -8.31 13.31
N ASN A 22 7.55 -7.91 14.46
CA ASN A 22 6.73 -7.53 15.61
C ASN A 22 6.08 -6.15 15.41
N PRO A 23 4.97 -5.85 16.13
CA PRO A 23 4.23 -4.58 15.96
C PRO A 23 5.06 -3.31 16.18
N ALA A 24 5.98 -3.31 17.16
CA ALA A 24 6.82 -2.14 17.44
C ALA A 24 7.80 -1.86 16.29
N GLN A 25 8.40 -2.92 15.73
CA GLN A 25 9.26 -2.84 14.56
C GLN A 25 8.50 -2.36 13.32
N ALA A 26 7.30 -2.91 13.07
CA ALA A 26 6.43 -2.48 11.98
C ALA A 26 6.08 -0.99 12.10
N LEU A 27 5.79 -0.51 13.32
CA LEU A 27 5.50 0.90 13.56
C LEU A 27 6.73 1.78 13.29
N GLY A 28 7.91 1.36 13.76
CA GLY A 28 9.16 2.07 13.50
C GLY A 28 9.44 2.23 12.02
N PHE A 29 9.31 1.14 11.25
CA PHE A 29 9.44 1.18 9.78
C PHE A 29 8.40 2.07 9.12
N ALA A 30 7.12 1.94 9.48
CA ALA A 30 6.03 2.72 8.90
C ALA A 30 6.24 4.23 9.15
N VAL A 31 6.52 4.62 10.39
CA VAL A 31 6.75 6.03 10.76
C VAL A 31 7.99 6.57 10.07
N SER A 32 9.12 5.89 10.17
CA SER A 32 10.38 6.34 9.57
C SER A 32 10.25 6.56 8.06
N TYR A 33 9.55 5.64 7.37
CA TYR A 33 9.29 5.71 5.94
C TYR A 33 8.30 6.82 5.58
N LEU A 34 7.11 6.84 6.19
CA LEU A 34 6.03 7.77 5.84
C LEU A 34 6.41 9.23 6.12
N MET A 35 7.20 9.49 7.17
CA MET A 35 7.66 10.84 7.49
C MET A 35 8.60 11.44 6.42
N THR A 36 9.13 10.64 5.48
CA THR A 36 9.86 11.15 4.31
C THR A 36 8.94 11.76 3.25
N LYS A 37 7.61 11.56 3.38
CA LYS A 37 6.63 11.97 2.38
C LYS A 37 5.90 13.24 2.84
N PRO A 38 5.87 14.33 2.03
CA PRO A 38 5.27 15.60 2.46
C PRO A 38 3.82 15.53 2.94
N ALA A 39 3.02 14.61 2.38
CA ALA A 39 1.63 14.42 2.78
C ALA A 39 1.48 13.92 4.24
N PHE A 40 2.45 13.13 4.72
CA PHE A 40 2.42 12.56 6.07
C PHE A 40 3.27 13.35 7.06
N ALA A 41 4.39 13.93 6.60
CA ALA A 41 5.31 14.71 7.44
C ALA A 41 4.65 15.94 8.11
N ARG A 42 3.58 16.46 7.52
CA ARG A 42 2.82 17.61 8.04
C ARG A 42 1.71 17.22 9.03
N LEU A 43 1.41 15.93 9.18
CA LEU A 43 0.38 15.47 10.10
C LEU A 43 0.86 15.53 11.55
N GLN A 44 -0.06 15.76 12.48
CA GLN A 44 0.26 15.71 13.90
C GLN A 44 0.68 14.29 14.31
N PHE A 45 1.91 14.15 14.82
CA PHE A 45 2.52 12.86 15.10
C PHE A 45 1.67 11.98 16.03
N GLY A 46 1.14 12.53 17.13
CA GLY A 46 0.34 11.75 18.10
C GLY A 46 -0.97 11.22 17.51
N HIS A 47 -1.59 11.98 16.61
CA HIS A 47 -2.79 11.55 15.91
C HIS A 47 -2.44 10.47 14.86
N TRP A 48 -1.45 10.73 14.01
CA TRP A 48 -1.06 9.83 12.94
C TRP A 48 -0.52 8.49 13.45
N SER A 49 0.35 8.52 14.46
CA SER A 49 0.90 7.30 15.07
C SER A 49 -0.19 6.41 15.68
N ARG A 50 -1.27 6.98 16.22
CA ARG A 50 -2.42 6.20 16.72
C ARG A 50 -3.14 5.43 15.60
N ILE A 51 -3.29 6.06 14.42
CA ILE A 51 -3.85 5.39 13.24
C ILE A 51 -2.93 4.24 12.80
N LEU A 52 -1.62 4.47 12.74
CA LEU A 52 -0.64 3.44 12.39
C LEU A 52 -0.63 2.28 13.39
N VAL A 53 -0.66 2.56 14.69
CA VAL A 53 -0.76 1.54 15.74
C VAL A 53 -2.03 0.72 15.58
N GLY A 54 -3.17 1.37 15.32
CA GLY A 54 -4.45 0.70 15.15
C GLY A 54 -4.43 -0.32 14.01
N GLN A 55 -3.95 0.06 12.83
CA GLN A 55 -3.87 -0.86 11.69
C GLN A 55 -2.81 -1.95 11.87
N ILE A 56 -1.67 -1.64 12.49
CA ILE A 56 -0.61 -2.62 12.77
C ILE A 56 -1.09 -3.69 13.76
N ASN A 57 -1.75 -3.27 14.85
CA ASN A 57 -2.26 -4.21 15.85
C ASN A 57 -3.37 -5.12 15.32
N ARG A 58 -4.11 -4.69 14.28
CA ARG A 58 -5.08 -5.55 13.57
C ARG A 58 -4.44 -6.43 12.50
N GLY A 59 -3.16 -6.25 12.19
CA GLY A 59 -2.52 -6.89 11.04
C GLY A 59 -2.99 -6.33 9.69
N HIS A 60 -3.62 -5.14 9.67
CA HIS A 60 -4.13 -4.49 8.46
C HIS A 60 -3.08 -3.58 7.82
N TYR A 61 -1.92 -4.15 7.50
CA TYR A 61 -0.85 -3.43 6.84
C TYR A 61 0.02 -4.34 5.97
N LEU A 62 0.73 -3.72 5.04
CA LEU A 62 1.80 -4.28 4.23
C LEU A 62 2.99 -3.33 4.28
N ILE A 63 4.19 -3.90 4.44
CA ILE A 63 5.45 -3.17 4.30
C ILE A 63 6.25 -3.84 3.20
N ALA A 64 6.69 -3.07 2.22
CA ALA A 64 7.60 -3.53 1.18
C ALA A 64 9.01 -3.04 1.50
N SER A 65 10.00 -3.92 1.35
CA SER A 65 11.42 -3.57 1.36
C SER A 65 12.03 -3.78 -0.01
N ASP A 66 12.90 -2.87 -0.43
CA ASP A 66 13.79 -3.03 -1.57
C ASP A 66 15.23 -2.91 -1.10
N ASP A 67 16.04 -3.94 -1.37
CA ASP A 67 17.43 -4.04 -0.92
C ASP A 67 17.66 -3.71 0.56
N GLY A 68 16.73 -4.16 1.43
CA GLY A 68 16.80 -3.90 2.88
C GLY A 68 16.30 -2.52 3.32
N HIS A 69 15.97 -1.62 2.40
CA HIS A 69 15.36 -0.33 2.70
C HIS A 69 13.84 -0.42 2.59
N ILE A 70 13.10 0.31 3.43
CA ILE A 70 11.64 0.36 3.31
C ILE A 70 11.29 1.17 2.07
N ALA A 71 10.63 0.52 1.11
CA ALA A 71 10.29 1.09 -0.19
C ALA A 71 8.78 1.33 -0.35
N GLY A 72 7.96 0.86 0.59
CA GLY A 72 6.53 1.09 0.57
C GLY A 72 5.82 0.68 1.85
N PHE A 73 4.70 1.35 2.09
CA PHE A 73 3.77 1.05 3.17
C PHE A 73 2.35 1.17 2.64
N LEU A 74 1.50 0.21 3.00
CA LEU A 74 0.06 0.28 2.76
C LEU A 74 -0.68 -0.18 4.01
N GLY A 75 -1.61 0.62 4.49
CA GLY A 75 -2.49 0.31 5.61
C GLY A 75 -3.96 0.41 5.23
N TRP A 76 -4.80 -0.37 5.90
CA TRP A 76 -6.24 -0.32 5.67
C TRP A 76 -7.09 -0.51 6.94
N ALA A 77 -8.38 -0.22 6.79
CA ALA A 77 -9.44 -0.56 7.71
C ALA A 77 -10.54 -1.33 6.96
N LEU A 78 -11.25 -2.20 7.69
CA LEU A 78 -12.50 -2.78 7.20
C LEU A 78 -13.64 -2.11 7.96
N THR A 79 -14.61 -1.56 7.25
CA THR A 79 -15.65 -0.75 7.87
C THR A 79 -16.97 -0.84 7.11
N THR A 80 -18.05 -0.36 7.73
CA THR A 80 -19.36 -0.28 7.09
C THR A 80 -19.41 0.87 6.10
N ARG A 81 -20.36 0.84 5.15
CA ARG A 81 -20.57 1.96 4.22
C ARG A 81 -20.80 3.27 4.95
N GLU A 82 -21.65 3.28 5.97
CA GLU A 82 -21.97 4.49 6.74
C GLU A 82 -20.71 5.17 7.29
N LYS A 83 -19.86 4.41 7.99
CA LYS A 83 -18.61 4.92 8.57
C LYS A 83 -17.61 5.32 7.48
N GLY A 84 -17.52 4.56 6.40
CA GLY A 84 -16.68 4.88 5.25
C GLY A 84 -17.06 6.20 4.57
N GLU A 85 -18.37 6.49 4.45
CA GLU A 85 -18.85 7.75 3.87
C GLU A 85 -18.54 8.96 4.77
N ILE A 86 -18.74 8.81 6.10
CA ILE A 86 -18.35 9.85 7.08
C ILE A 86 -16.85 10.17 6.97
N TRP A 87 -16.02 9.13 6.89
CA TRP A 87 -14.58 9.31 6.73
C TRP A 87 -14.23 10.00 5.41
N LEU A 88 -14.86 9.62 4.28
CA LEU A 88 -14.63 10.25 2.98
C LEU A 88 -15.04 11.74 2.98
N ALA A 89 -16.10 12.10 3.70
CA ALA A 89 -16.59 13.46 3.84
C ALA A 89 -15.73 14.35 4.77
N GLU A 90 -14.66 13.81 5.37
CA GLU A 90 -13.83 14.50 6.38
C GLU A 90 -14.61 14.90 7.64
N GLN A 91 -15.69 14.17 7.93
CA GLN A 91 -16.58 14.44 9.06
C GLN A 91 -16.27 13.59 10.30
N GLY A 92 -15.22 12.76 10.24
CA GLY A 92 -14.75 11.98 11.38
C GLY A 92 -13.76 10.90 10.99
N ASP A 93 -12.96 10.47 11.97
CA ASP A 93 -12.08 9.32 11.84
C ASP A 93 -12.79 8.02 12.25
N LEU A 94 -12.28 6.89 11.76
CA LEU A 94 -12.75 5.59 12.22
C LEU A 94 -12.16 5.29 13.60
N SER A 95 -13.00 4.84 14.52
CA SER A 95 -12.53 4.23 15.76
C SER A 95 -11.82 2.89 15.48
N PHE A 96 -11.12 2.36 16.47
CA PHE A 96 -10.50 1.03 16.35
C PHE A 96 -11.55 -0.06 16.10
N GLU A 97 -12.70 0.00 16.78
CA GLU A 97 -13.81 -0.95 16.61
C GLU A 97 -14.45 -0.83 15.23
N ASP A 98 -14.68 0.40 14.76
CA ASP A 98 -15.23 0.66 13.42
C ASP A 98 -14.30 0.23 12.28
N SER A 99 -13.04 -0.15 12.59
CA SER A 99 -12.01 -0.48 11.60
C SER A 99 -11.73 -1.98 11.46
N LYS A 100 -12.46 -2.85 12.18
CA LYS A 100 -12.21 -4.30 12.22
C LYS A 100 -12.91 -5.06 11.10
N ALA A 101 -14.15 -4.70 10.77
CA ALA A 101 -14.98 -5.47 9.87
C ALA A 101 -16.00 -4.59 9.15
N GLY A 102 -16.39 -5.04 7.96
CA GLY A 102 -17.42 -4.43 7.14
C GLY A 102 -17.17 -4.64 5.66
N GLU A 103 -18.11 -4.15 4.85
CA GLU A 103 -18.12 -4.35 3.40
C GLU A 103 -17.18 -3.40 2.63
N ILE A 104 -16.59 -2.42 3.30
CA ILE A 104 -15.67 -1.45 2.70
C ILE A 104 -14.24 -1.76 3.13
N LEU A 105 -13.34 -1.90 2.16
CA LEU A 105 -11.91 -1.80 2.38
C LEU A 105 -11.50 -0.34 2.24
N LEU A 106 -11.01 0.27 3.30
CA LEU A 106 -10.62 1.67 3.31
C LEU A 106 -9.10 1.81 3.41
N ILE A 107 -8.46 2.33 2.37
CA ILE A 107 -7.02 2.62 2.34
C ILE A 107 -6.79 3.99 2.99
N ASN A 108 -6.32 3.98 4.22
CA ASN A 108 -6.07 5.18 5.04
C ASN A 108 -4.62 5.64 4.98
N ALA A 109 -3.68 4.78 4.57
CA ALA A 109 -2.27 5.08 4.50
C ALA A 109 -1.62 4.36 3.32
N TRP A 110 -1.03 5.07 2.37
CA TRP A 110 -0.29 4.44 1.28
C TRP A 110 0.79 5.37 0.73
N ALA A 111 2.00 4.85 0.59
CA ALA A 111 3.09 5.41 -0.19
C ALA A 111 4.01 4.29 -0.71
N SER A 112 4.69 4.54 -1.83
CA SER A 112 5.68 3.64 -2.43
C SER A 112 6.72 4.43 -3.21
N GLU A 113 7.95 3.93 -3.31
CA GLU A 113 9.03 4.55 -4.09
C GLU A 113 8.95 4.30 -5.60
N SER A 114 8.29 3.22 -6.03
CA SER A 114 8.26 2.83 -7.43
C SER A 114 6.93 2.19 -7.85
N ASN A 115 6.74 2.04 -9.17
CA ASN A 115 5.57 1.37 -9.73
C ASN A 115 5.58 -0.13 -9.38
N GLU A 116 6.74 -0.77 -9.36
CA GLU A 116 6.91 -2.18 -9.01
C GLU A 116 6.46 -2.41 -7.56
N VAL A 117 6.87 -1.53 -6.63
CA VAL A 117 6.40 -1.58 -5.23
C VAL A 117 4.90 -1.31 -5.14
N THR A 118 4.39 -0.33 -5.90
CA THR A 118 2.94 -0.08 -6.00
C THR A 118 2.19 -1.34 -6.44
N HIS A 119 2.67 -2.01 -7.49
CA HIS A 119 2.05 -3.20 -8.03
C HIS A 119 2.02 -4.32 -7.01
N LEU A 120 3.15 -4.60 -6.36
CA LEU A 120 3.25 -5.61 -5.30
C LEU A 120 2.26 -5.35 -4.15
N LEU A 121 2.21 -4.11 -3.64
CA LEU A 121 1.31 -3.75 -2.53
C LEU A 121 -0.17 -3.88 -2.94
N LEU A 122 -0.54 -3.38 -4.13
CA LEU A 122 -1.92 -3.41 -4.59
C LEU A 122 -2.39 -4.81 -5.00
N GLU A 123 -1.52 -5.63 -5.59
CA GLU A 123 -1.81 -7.03 -5.89
C GLU A 123 -2.16 -7.79 -4.61
N ARG A 124 -1.30 -7.67 -3.59
CA ARG A 124 -1.57 -8.30 -2.29
C ARG A 124 -2.82 -7.75 -1.61
N LEU A 125 -3.05 -6.43 -1.67
CA LEU A 125 -4.26 -5.84 -1.13
C LEU A 125 -5.53 -6.33 -1.84
N ARG A 126 -5.48 -6.56 -3.15
CA ARG A 126 -6.63 -7.11 -3.90
C ARG A 126 -6.99 -8.51 -3.42
N GLU A 127 -6.00 -9.36 -3.17
CA GLU A 127 -6.24 -10.70 -2.63
C GLU A 127 -6.93 -10.65 -1.26
N ILE A 128 -6.44 -9.77 -0.38
CA ILE A 128 -7.03 -9.51 0.94
C ILE A 128 -8.45 -8.95 0.81
N GLY A 129 -8.64 -8.04 -0.15
CA GLY A 129 -9.86 -7.29 -0.38
C GLY A 129 -10.96 -8.01 -1.15
N ARG A 130 -10.76 -9.26 -1.59
CA ARG A 130 -11.71 -9.97 -2.48
C ARG A 130 -13.10 -10.14 -1.88
N ALA A 131 -13.20 -10.18 -0.54
CA ALA A 131 -14.46 -10.35 0.17
C ALA A 131 -15.25 -9.03 0.33
N GLN A 132 -14.62 -7.88 0.08
CA GLN A 132 -15.25 -6.57 0.24
C GLN A 132 -16.04 -6.17 -1.01
N LYS A 133 -16.99 -5.25 -0.83
CA LYS A 133 -17.81 -4.74 -1.93
C LYS A 133 -17.16 -3.55 -2.61
N MET A 134 -16.52 -2.68 -1.83
CA MET A 134 -15.94 -1.43 -2.33
C MET A 134 -14.57 -1.16 -1.69
N VAL A 135 -13.76 -0.38 -2.40
CA VAL A 135 -12.52 0.21 -1.93
C VAL A 135 -12.67 1.72 -1.84
N TYR A 136 -12.44 2.28 -0.65
CA TYR A 136 -12.48 3.72 -0.38
C TYR A 136 -11.06 4.22 -0.13
N PHE A 137 -10.72 5.39 -0.66
CA PHE A 137 -9.39 5.99 -0.48
C PHE A 137 -9.44 7.51 -0.67
N LYS A 138 -8.39 8.19 -0.24
CA LYS A 138 -8.14 9.61 -0.52
C LYS A 138 -6.82 9.74 -1.26
N ARG A 139 -6.80 10.55 -2.33
CA ARG A 139 -5.56 10.93 -3.04
C ARG A 139 -5.15 12.31 -2.60
N HIS A 140 -3.93 12.44 -2.09
CA HIS A 140 -3.32 13.72 -1.75
C HIS A 140 -2.39 14.15 -2.88
N TYR A 141 -2.63 15.33 -3.43
CA TYR A 141 -1.84 15.90 -4.51
C TYR A 141 -0.79 16.88 -3.98
N PRO A 142 0.33 17.09 -4.70
CA PRO A 142 1.37 18.04 -4.28
C PRO A 142 0.86 19.47 -4.06
N ASP A 143 -0.19 19.87 -4.79
CA ASP A 143 -0.86 21.17 -4.65
C ASP A 143 -1.77 21.30 -3.41
N GLY A 144 -1.75 20.30 -2.52
CA GLY A 144 -2.52 20.28 -1.28
C GLY A 144 -3.96 19.82 -1.44
N ARG A 145 -4.43 19.56 -2.68
CA ARG A 145 -5.78 19.03 -2.88
C ARG A 145 -5.86 17.59 -2.38
N THR A 146 -6.99 17.26 -1.77
CA THR A 146 -7.38 15.89 -1.47
C THR A 146 -8.59 15.52 -2.33
N ARG A 147 -8.57 14.36 -2.97
CA ARG A 147 -9.73 13.83 -3.70
C ARG A 147 -10.17 12.50 -3.12
N PRO A 148 -11.42 12.38 -2.64
CA PRO A 148 -11.99 11.10 -2.26
C PRO A 148 -12.22 10.22 -3.50
N GLY A 149 -12.05 8.91 -3.35
CA GLY A 149 -12.28 7.92 -4.38
C GLY A 149 -13.06 6.73 -3.83
N ARG A 150 -13.92 6.17 -4.69
CA ARG A 150 -14.68 4.94 -4.44
C ARG A 150 -14.56 4.06 -5.68
N LEU A 151 -14.25 2.79 -5.49
CA LEU A 151 -14.23 1.79 -6.56
C LEU A 151 -14.97 0.55 -6.08
N SER A 152 -15.73 -0.11 -6.96
CA SER A 152 -16.15 -1.48 -6.65
C SER A 152 -14.93 -2.37 -6.61
N VAL A 153 -14.95 -3.42 -5.78
CA VAL A 153 -13.83 -4.37 -5.72
C VAL A 153 -13.59 -5.02 -7.09
N ASN A 154 -14.64 -5.31 -7.85
CA ASN A 154 -14.50 -5.81 -9.24
C ASN A 154 -13.71 -4.83 -10.10
N ALA A 155 -14.08 -3.54 -10.13
CA ALA A 155 -13.33 -2.54 -10.91
C ALA A 155 -11.89 -2.36 -10.41
N PHE A 156 -11.68 -2.48 -9.10
CA PHE A 156 -10.35 -2.41 -8.47
C PHE A 156 -9.45 -3.60 -8.85
N VAL A 157 -10.04 -4.79 -9.01
CA VAL A 157 -9.37 -6.00 -9.47
C VAL A 157 -9.17 -5.98 -11.00
N ASP A 158 -10.17 -5.61 -11.79
CA ASP A 158 -10.11 -5.60 -13.26
C ASP A 158 -9.09 -4.61 -13.80
N ALA A 159 -9.00 -3.41 -13.21
CA ALA A 159 -8.00 -2.41 -13.58
C ALA A 159 -6.56 -2.95 -13.51
N HIS A 160 -6.30 -3.97 -12.67
CA HIS A 160 -5.01 -4.62 -12.56
C HIS A 160 -4.76 -5.65 -13.65
N ILE A 161 -5.77 -6.48 -13.96
CA ILE A 161 -5.67 -7.48 -15.03
C ILE A 161 -5.39 -6.79 -16.36
N HIS A 162 -6.05 -5.67 -16.62
CA HIS A 162 -5.82 -4.89 -17.84
C HIS A 162 -4.44 -4.22 -17.86
N ALA A 163 -3.93 -3.73 -16.71
CA ALA A 163 -2.59 -3.16 -16.61
C ALA A 163 -1.48 -4.22 -16.79
N ALA A 164 -1.64 -5.42 -16.23
CA ALA A 164 -0.69 -6.52 -16.39
C ALA A 164 -0.57 -6.97 -17.86
N ARG A 165 -1.68 -7.05 -18.58
CA ARG A 165 -1.71 -7.41 -20.02
C ARG A 165 -1.10 -6.37 -20.95
N SER A 166 -0.98 -5.11 -20.52
CA SER A 166 -0.30 -4.07 -21.32
C SER A 166 1.22 -4.09 -21.19
N VAL A 167 1.76 -4.66 -20.10
CA VAL A 167 3.21 -4.79 -19.88
C VAL A 167 3.80 -5.92 -20.74
N ASP A 168 3.06 -7.01 -20.94
CA ASP A 168 3.48 -8.15 -21.79
C ASP A 168 3.53 -7.85 -23.31
N LYS A 169 3.09 -6.66 -23.76
CA LYS A 169 3.05 -6.32 -25.19
C LYS A 169 4.27 -5.53 -25.70
N PHE A 170 5.26 -5.23 -24.86
CA PHE A 170 6.45 -4.46 -25.24
C PHE A 170 7.76 -5.25 -25.33
N ASP A 171 7.72 -6.58 -25.23
CA ASP A 171 8.90 -7.42 -25.42
C ASP A 171 8.60 -8.56 -26.41
N ASN A 172 8.62 -8.22 -27.71
CA ASN A 172 8.94 -9.12 -28.82
C ASN A 172 8.82 -8.34 -30.14
N SER A 173 9.90 -7.69 -30.53
CA SER A 173 10.13 -7.26 -31.91
C SER A 173 11.62 -7.43 -32.20
N PRO A 174 12.04 -8.43 -33.00
CA PRO A 174 13.39 -8.45 -33.52
C PRO A 174 13.49 -7.37 -34.60
N THR A 175 14.27 -6.34 -34.34
CA THR A 175 14.60 -5.32 -35.34
C THR A 175 15.57 -5.93 -36.36
N PRO A 176 15.35 -5.70 -37.67
CA PRO A 176 16.12 -6.29 -38.77
C PRO A 176 17.58 -5.83 -38.85
#